data_AF-A0A9E2EYE5-F1
#
_entry.id   AF-A0A9E2EYE5-F1
#
_cell.length_a   1.000
_cell.length_b   1.000
_cell.length_c   1.000
_cell.angle_alpha   90.00
_cell.angle_beta   90.00
_cell.angle_gamma   90.00
#
_symmetry.space_group_name_H-M   'P 1'
#
loop_
_entity.id
_entity.type
_entity.pdbx_description
1 polymer ?
#
loop_
_entity_poly.entity_id
_entity_poly.type
_entity_poly.pdbx_seq_one_letter_code
_entity_poly.pdbx_strand_id
1 'polypeptide(L)'
;MKKEFLKFSAAALLALMLVPQVQAASVSVTMTQTNVDEFLPDGLDYLSVTISDGLDGAIDFSVEILSLLTDLNAGSDFGIQEFTLNLGNSAASVADFLVPSGWFAREFVPAGTFNGFGDFDIHLKGTDSTRQQPLEFSIVDVVGDTVFDYVSSLSTGSAAEGNVLFAARLAGFELDLEALAQSELGIQFEGEIDLPTTGKFGGSTSVVPLPPAVALSLSAMAMLGLTGLRRRKLLSK
;
A
#
# COMPACT_ATOMS: atom_id res chain seq x y z
N MET A 1 46.57 -31.06 20.90
CA MET A 1 45.68 -30.68 19.77
C MET A 1 44.23 -30.32 20.14
N LYS A 2 43.73 -30.51 21.38
CA LYS A 2 42.31 -30.22 21.73
C LYS A 2 42.00 -28.81 22.27
N LYS A 3 43.00 -27.99 22.62
CA LYS A 3 42.79 -26.68 23.28
C LYS A 3 42.71 -25.49 22.32
N GLU A 4 43.15 -25.66 21.07
CA GLU A 4 43.14 -24.60 20.05
C GLU A 4 41.79 -24.53 19.29
N PHE A 5 41.09 -25.67 19.16
CA PHE A 5 39.80 -25.75 18.48
C PHE A 5 38.66 -25.09 19.28
N LEU A 6 38.78 -25.04 20.61
CA LEU A 6 37.76 -24.45 21.48
C LEU A 6 37.77 -22.91 21.44
N LYS A 7 38.92 -22.29 21.11
CA LYS A 7 39.06 -20.83 21.03
C LYS A 7 38.47 -20.26 19.73
N PHE A 8 38.54 -21.03 18.64
CA PHE A 8 37.93 -20.63 17.36
C PHE A 8 36.39 -20.67 17.39
N SER A 9 35.78 -21.58 18.15
CA SER A 9 34.31 -21.62 18.31
C SER A 9 33.74 -20.47 19.15
N ALA A 10 34.46 -20.00 20.18
CA ALA A 10 33.97 -18.92 21.04
C ALA A 10 33.99 -17.54 20.34
N ALA A 11 34.98 -17.29 19.48
CA ALA A 11 35.08 -16.04 18.71
C ALA A 11 34.01 -15.93 17.62
N ALA A 12 33.63 -17.04 16.99
CA ALA A 12 32.57 -17.06 15.97
C ALA A 12 31.17 -16.79 16.57
N LEU A 13 30.88 -17.29 17.78
CA LEU A 13 29.63 -17.01 18.48
C LEU A 13 29.53 -15.57 19.00
N LEU A 14 30.65 -14.96 19.41
CA LEU A 14 30.65 -13.57 19.87
C LEU A 14 30.56 -12.56 18.70
N ALA A 15 31.09 -12.90 17.52
CA ALA A 15 30.95 -12.09 16.31
C ALA A 15 29.51 -12.05 15.75
N LEU A 16 28.73 -13.12 15.98
CA LEU A 16 27.30 -13.17 15.61
C LEU A 16 26.41 -12.28 16.50
N MET A 17 26.88 -11.85 17.68
CA MET A 17 26.13 -10.99 18.59
C MET A 17 26.35 -9.48 18.35
N LEU A 18 27.30 -9.11 17.48
CA LEU A 18 27.65 -7.72 17.14
C LEU A 18 27.07 -7.26 15.80
N VAL A 19 26.27 -8.09 15.14
CA VAL A 19 25.53 -7.65 13.95
C VAL A 19 24.41 -6.73 14.46
N PRO A 20 24.39 -5.44 14.09
CA PRO A 20 23.24 -4.60 14.40
C PRO A 20 22.02 -5.32 13.83
N GLN A 21 21.04 -5.60 14.69
CA GLN A 21 19.73 -6.02 14.23
C GLN A 21 19.14 -4.81 13.50
N VAL A 22 19.39 -4.71 12.20
CA VAL A 22 18.58 -3.86 11.32
C VAL A 22 17.21 -4.55 11.31
N GLN A 23 16.38 -4.20 12.29
CA GLN A 23 14.97 -4.51 12.21
C GLN A 23 14.43 -3.56 11.14
N ALA A 24 14.10 -4.10 9.98
CA ALA A 24 13.31 -3.36 9.00
C ALA A 24 11.99 -3.00 9.70
N ALA A 25 11.77 -1.71 9.91
CA ALA A 25 10.52 -1.21 10.44
C ALA A 25 9.44 -1.44 9.38
N SER A 26 8.25 -1.81 9.84
CA SER A 26 7.11 -1.93 8.95
C SER A 26 5.81 -1.65 9.69
N VAL A 27 4.92 -0.95 8.98
CA VAL A 27 3.60 -0.51 9.44
C VAL A 27 2.58 -0.99 8.43
N SER A 28 1.47 -1.54 8.91
CA SER A 28 0.30 -1.80 8.08
C SER A 28 -0.86 -0.92 8.52
N VAL A 29 -1.67 -0.42 7.58
CA VAL A 29 -2.89 0.36 7.79
C VAL A 29 -3.98 -0.22 6.91
N THR A 30 -5.17 -0.49 7.48
CA THR A 30 -6.32 -0.95 6.70
C THR A 30 -7.24 0.20 6.28
N MET A 31 -7.85 0.05 5.10
CA MET A 31 -8.87 0.94 4.58
C MET A 31 -10.24 0.32 4.83
N THR A 32 -11.01 0.96 5.71
CA THR A 32 -12.29 0.45 6.20
C THR A 32 -13.49 1.33 5.88
N GLN A 33 -13.25 2.51 5.31
CA GLN A 33 -14.29 3.45 4.91
C GLN A 33 -14.43 3.44 3.39
N THR A 34 -15.64 3.66 2.88
CA THR A 34 -15.88 3.78 1.44
C THR A 34 -17.00 4.75 1.11
N ASN A 35 -16.94 5.36 -0.08
CA ASN A 35 -17.99 6.26 -0.57
C ASN A 35 -19.14 5.52 -1.30
N VAL A 36 -19.11 4.20 -1.30
CA VAL A 36 -20.15 3.31 -1.84
C VAL A 36 -20.72 2.45 -0.71
N ASP A 37 -20.83 3.04 0.47
CA ASP A 37 -21.25 2.43 1.74
C ASP A 37 -22.67 1.83 1.68
N GLU A 38 -23.50 2.33 0.77
CA GLU A 38 -24.81 1.76 0.43
C GLU A 38 -24.71 0.29 -0.08
N PHE A 39 -23.60 -0.07 -0.71
CA PHE A 39 -23.35 -1.41 -1.28
C PHE A 39 -22.25 -2.18 -0.54
N LEU A 40 -21.31 -1.46 0.07
CA LEU A 40 -20.14 -2.00 0.76
C LEU A 40 -20.03 -1.33 2.12
N PRO A 41 -20.56 -1.93 3.20
CA PRO A 41 -20.71 -1.23 4.48
C PRO A 41 -19.36 -0.85 5.10
N ASP A 42 -19.28 0.34 5.70
CA ASP A 42 -18.10 0.77 6.43
C ASP A 42 -17.74 -0.18 7.60
N GLY A 43 -16.47 -0.19 7.97
CA GLY A 43 -15.92 -0.99 9.06
C GLY A 43 -15.35 -2.35 8.67
N LEU A 44 -15.36 -2.68 7.38
CA LEU A 44 -14.76 -3.90 6.83
C LEU A 44 -13.39 -3.62 6.21
N ASP A 45 -12.46 -4.56 6.30
CA ASP A 45 -11.12 -4.39 5.73
C ASP A 45 -11.15 -4.61 4.20
N TYR A 46 -11.10 -3.51 3.44
CA TYR A 46 -11.16 -3.53 1.97
C TYR A 46 -9.78 -3.56 1.31
N LEU A 47 -8.87 -2.72 1.80
CA LEU A 47 -7.48 -2.67 1.35
C LEU A 47 -6.55 -2.63 2.55
N SER A 48 -5.30 -3.04 2.34
CA SER A 48 -4.21 -2.86 3.29
C SER A 48 -3.06 -2.11 2.62
N VAL A 49 -2.55 -1.09 3.29
CA VAL A 49 -1.31 -0.39 2.94
C VAL A 49 -0.23 -0.90 3.87
N THR A 50 0.77 -1.58 3.33
CA THR A 50 1.97 -1.97 4.06
C THR A 50 3.13 -1.06 3.66
N ILE A 51 3.76 -0.45 4.65
CA ILE A 51 4.93 0.41 4.51
C ILE A 51 6.09 -0.31 5.18
N SER A 52 7.24 -0.38 4.53
CA SER A 52 8.42 -1.04 5.09
C SER A 52 9.71 -0.34 4.69
N ASP A 53 10.74 -0.47 5.52
CA ASP A 53 12.09 -0.10 5.12
C ASP A 53 12.54 -0.98 3.95
N GLY A 54 12.86 -0.32 2.85
CA GLY A 54 13.41 -0.89 1.63
C GLY A 54 14.93 -0.86 1.59
N LEU A 55 15.49 -1.22 0.43
CA LEU A 55 16.94 -1.18 0.22
C LEU A 55 17.46 0.26 0.11
N ASP A 56 18.72 0.46 0.50
CA ASP A 56 19.42 1.75 0.36
C ASP A 56 18.70 2.94 1.02
N GLY A 57 17.88 2.68 2.05
CA GLY A 57 17.10 3.71 2.76
C GLY A 57 15.80 4.09 2.05
N ALA A 58 15.38 3.34 1.03
CA ALA A 58 14.06 3.49 0.43
C ALA A 58 12.95 3.15 1.43
N ILE A 59 11.76 3.69 1.21
CA ILE A 59 10.54 3.29 1.90
C ILE A 59 9.61 2.65 0.85
N ASP A 60 9.35 1.37 1.03
CA ASP A 60 8.54 0.56 0.12
C ASP A 60 7.08 0.56 0.58
N PHE A 61 6.18 0.74 -0.38
CA PHE A 61 4.73 0.67 -0.19
C PHE A 61 4.16 -0.48 -1.00
N SER A 62 3.32 -1.30 -0.36
CA SER A 62 2.46 -2.29 -1.01
C SER A 62 1.02 -2.02 -0.62
N VAL A 63 0.17 -1.74 -1.60
CA VAL A 63 -1.27 -1.57 -1.41
C VAL A 63 -1.99 -2.78 -1.99
N GLU A 64 -2.56 -3.59 -1.09
CA GLU A 64 -3.23 -4.85 -1.42
C GLU A 64 -4.74 -4.71 -1.31
N ILE A 65 -5.44 -5.29 -2.29
CA ILE A 65 -6.90 -5.47 -2.24
C ILE A 65 -7.16 -6.76 -1.47
N LEU A 66 -8.01 -6.68 -0.45
CA LEU A 66 -8.32 -7.81 0.43
C LEU A 66 -9.43 -8.70 -0.13
N SER A 67 -9.53 -9.91 0.42
CA SER A 67 -10.34 -11.00 -0.12
C SER A 67 -11.81 -10.64 -0.29
N LEU A 68 -12.35 -9.81 0.61
CA LEU A 68 -13.73 -9.34 0.54
C LEU A 68 -14.06 -8.75 -0.85
N LEU A 69 -13.16 -7.98 -1.46
CA LEU A 69 -13.39 -7.38 -2.77
C LEU A 69 -13.00 -8.29 -3.92
N THR A 70 -11.99 -9.14 -3.76
CA THR A 70 -11.59 -10.08 -4.82
C THR A 70 -12.60 -11.19 -5.01
N ASP A 71 -13.31 -11.57 -3.95
CA ASP A 71 -14.31 -12.63 -3.95
C ASP A 71 -15.66 -12.15 -4.52
N LEU A 72 -15.90 -10.82 -4.54
CA LEU A 72 -17.12 -10.18 -5.04
C LEU A 72 -17.18 -10.03 -6.57
N ASN A 73 -16.48 -10.88 -7.33
CA ASN A 73 -16.40 -10.88 -8.79
C ASN A 73 -15.61 -9.67 -9.37
N ALA A 74 -14.29 -9.82 -9.38
CA ALA A 74 -13.37 -8.91 -10.06
C ALA A 74 -13.56 -9.01 -11.60
N GLY A 75 -14.01 -7.93 -12.24
CA GLY A 75 -14.08 -7.83 -13.70
C GLY A 75 -12.70 -7.91 -14.36
N SER A 76 -12.65 -7.97 -15.68
CA SER A 76 -11.40 -8.22 -16.44
C SER A 76 -10.30 -7.17 -16.26
N ASP A 77 -10.68 -5.96 -15.82
CA ASP A 77 -9.77 -4.85 -15.56
C ASP A 77 -9.82 -4.41 -14.08
N PHE A 78 -10.08 -5.32 -13.14
CA PHE A 78 -10.14 -4.99 -11.72
C PHE A 78 -8.78 -4.56 -11.16
N GLY A 79 -8.76 -3.47 -10.38
CA GLY A 79 -7.59 -3.10 -9.59
C GLY A 79 -7.60 -1.66 -9.08
N ILE A 80 -6.51 -1.30 -8.41
CA ILE A 80 -6.23 0.06 -7.92
C ILE A 80 -5.89 0.93 -9.12
N GLN A 81 -6.59 2.07 -9.23
CA GLN A 81 -6.43 3.03 -10.32
C GLN A 81 -5.76 4.34 -9.85
N GLU A 82 -6.07 4.75 -8.62
CA GLU A 82 -5.54 5.97 -8.01
C GLU A 82 -5.24 5.67 -6.54
N PHE A 83 -4.19 6.28 -6.00
CA PHE A 83 -3.79 6.18 -4.60
C PHE A 83 -3.30 7.54 -4.10
N THR A 84 -3.65 7.91 -2.87
CA THR A 84 -3.24 9.17 -2.25
C THR A 84 -2.69 8.94 -0.86
N LEU A 85 -1.72 9.78 -0.50
CA LEU A 85 -1.04 9.77 0.78
C LEU A 85 -0.60 11.18 1.16
N ASN A 86 -0.34 11.38 2.44
CA ASN A 86 0.37 12.55 2.95
C ASN A 86 1.83 12.21 3.20
N LEU A 87 2.68 13.23 3.05
CA LEU A 87 4.11 13.10 3.36
C LEU A 87 4.39 13.25 4.85
N GLY A 88 3.45 13.85 5.60
CA GLY A 88 3.56 14.00 7.05
C GLY A 88 4.81 14.76 7.45
N ASN A 89 5.70 14.07 8.16
CA ASN A 89 6.99 14.65 8.57
C ASN A 89 8.12 14.42 7.55
N SER A 90 7.87 13.66 6.48
CA SER A 90 8.85 13.39 5.44
C SER A 90 9.16 14.65 4.62
N ALA A 91 10.42 14.77 4.19
CA ALA A 91 10.88 15.81 3.27
C ALA A 91 10.78 15.38 1.79
N ALA A 92 10.15 14.24 1.51
CA ALA A 92 9.97 13.72 0.16
C ALA A 92 9.23 14.71 -0.77
N SER A 93 9.36 14.45 -2.06
CA SER A 93 8.70 15.17 -3.14
C SER A 93 8.29 14.20 -4.24
N VAL A 94 7.54 14.64 -5.23
CA VAL A 94 7.15 13.80 -6.38
C VAL A 94 8.34 13.19 -7.13
N ALA A 95 9.51 13.84 -7.11
CA ALA A 95 10.71 13.34 -7.78
C ALA A 95 11.27 12.05 -7.15
N ASP A 96 10.92 11.82 -5.88
CA ASP A 96 11.45 10.72 -5.06
C ASP A 96 10.62 9.44 -5.23
N PHE A 97 9.50 9.48 -5.96
CA PHE A 97 8.61 8.35 -6.17
C PHE A 97 9.06 7.47 -7.35
N LEU A 98 9.34 6.20 -7.06
CA LEU A 98 9.50 5.14 -8.04
C LEU A 98 8.18 4.38 -8.18
N VAL A 99 7.40 4.73 -9.21
CA VAL A 99 6.07 4.16 -9.47
C VAL A 99 6.08 3.11 -10.60
N PRO A 100 5.06 2.25 -10.70
CA PRO A 100 4.94 1.27 -11.78
C PRO A 100 4.88 1.90 -13.18
N SER A 101 5.14 1.09 -14.20
CA SER A 101 5.01 1.52 -15.59
C SER A 101 3.57 1.98 -15.90
N GLY A 102 3.44 3.17 -16.49
CA GLY A 102 2.14 3.76 -16.81
C GLY A 102 1.47 4.51 -15.66
N TRP A 103 2.14 4.59 -14.51
CA TRP A 103 1.77 5.44 -13.39
C TRP A 103 2.59 6.72 -13.34
N PHE A 104 2.05 7.73 -12.69
CA PHE A 104 2.77 8.96 -12.35
C PHE A 104 2.37 9.47 -10.97
N ALA A 105 3.28 10.19 -10.34
CA ALA A 105 3.03 10.93 -9.10
C ALA A 105 2.80 12.42 -9.43
N ARG A 106 1.92 13.08 -8.68
CA ARG A 106 1.72 14.53 -8.72
C ARG A 106 1.49 15.08 -7.31
N GLU A 107 1.88 16.34 -7.14
CA GLU A 107 1.64 17.07 -5.90
C GLU A 107 0.19 17.53 -5.84
N PHE A 108 -0.31 17.57 -4.61
CA PHE A 108 -1.57 18.12 -4.17
C PHE A 108 -2.82 17.53 -4.84
N VAL A 109 -3.73 17.06 -3.99
CA VAL A 109 -5.06 16.61 -4.36
C VAL A 109 -6.08 17.46 -3.64
N PRO A 110 -6.86 18.28 -4.35
CA PRO A 110 -7.91 19.05 -3.71
C PRO A 110 -9.08 18.16 -3.29
N ALA A 111 -9.73 18.58 -2.22
CA ALA A 111 -10.91 18.01 -1.61
C ALA A 111 -12.01 17.95 -2.67
N GLY A 112 -12.61 16.77 -2.79
CA GLY A 112 -13.55 16.42 -3.86
C GLY A 112 -12.98 15.44 -4.88
N THR A 113 -11.65 15.39 -5.10
CA THR A 113 -11.05 14.38 -5.99
C THR A 113 -11.26 12.97 -5.44
N PHE A 114 -11.05 12.78 -4.14
CA PHE A 114 -11.36 11.56 -3.39
C PHE A 114 -12.66 11.65 -2.59
N ASN A 115 -13.60 12.49 -3.08
CA ASN A 115 -15.00 12.64 -2.67
C ASN A 115 -15.36 11.99 -1.33
N GLY A 116 -14.95 12.61 -0.23
CA GLY A 116 -15.15 12.03 1.10
C GLY A 116 -13.93 12.14 2.01
N PHE A 117 -12.74 11.94 1.46
CA PHE A 117 -11.54 11.67 2.26
C PHE A 117 -10.54 12.82 2.39
N GLY A 118 -10.93 14.06 2.08
CA GLY A 118 -10.10 15.26 2.28
C GLY A 118 -9.05 15.55 1.18
N ASP A 119 -8.12 16.44 1.53
CA ASP A 119 -6.96 16.89 0.76
C ASP A 119 -5.73 16.02 1.06
N PHE A 120 -4.95 15.69 0.03
CA PHE A 120 -3.71 14.91 0.17
C PHE A 120 -2.50 15.59 -0.48
N ASP A 121 -1.31 15.33 0.05
CA ASP A 121 -0.06 15.87 -0.50
C ASP A 121 0.32 15.22 -1.84
N ILE A 122 0.11 13.92 -1.98
CA ILE A 122 0.54 13.14 -3.15
C ILE A 122 -0.61 12.36 -3.76
N HIS A 123 -0.65 12.35 -5.09
CA HIS A 123 -1.51 11.48 -5.90
C HIS A 123 -0.67 10.61 -6.82
N LEU A 124 -0.81 9.31 -6.66
CA LEU A 124 -0.35 8.31 -7.62
C LEU A 124 -1.51 7.91 -8.52
N LYS A 125 -1.31 8.02 -9.83
CA LYS A 125 -2.37 7.76 -10.80
C LYS A 125 -1.89 6.90 -11.96
N GLY A 126 -2.65 5.87 -12.26
CA GLY A 126 -2.53 5.08 -13.49
C GLY A 126 -3.58 5.45 -14.53
N THR A 127 -3.74 4.57 -15.51
CA THR A 127 -4.81 4.55 -16.52
C THR A 127 -5.68 3.32 -16.31
N ASP A 128 -6.81 3.23 -17.03
CA ASP A 128 -7.67 2.03 -16.98
C ASP A 128 -6.89 0.74 -17.30
N SER A 129 -6.01 0.79 -18.29
CA SER A 129 -5.20 -0.36 -18.72
C SER A 129 -3.97 -0.65 -17.85
N THR A 130 -3.70 0.17 -16.83
CA THR A 130 -2.51 0.03 -15.97
C THR A 130 -2.87 -0.12 -14.50
N ARG A 131 -4.13 -0.45 -14.18
CA ARG A 131 -4.57 -0.76 -12.82
C ARG A 131 -3.68 -1.83 -12.20
N GLN A 132 -3.50 -1.77 -10.88
CA GLN A 132 -2.55 -2.62 -10.15
C GLN A 132 -3.26 -3.39 -9.04
N GLN A 133 -2.81 -4.62 -8.79
CA GLN A 133 -3.22 -5.45 -7.67
C GLN A 133 -2.10 -6.48 -7.38
N PRO A 134 -1.21 -6.23 -6.40
CA PRO A 134 -1.09 -5.01 -5.58
C PRO A 134 -0.54 -3.82 -6.36
N LEU A 135 -0.74 -2.61 -5.82
CA LEU A 135 0.03 -1.41 -6.23
C LEU A 135 1.30 -1.35 -5.38
N GLU A 136 2.46 -1.49 -6.04
CA GLU A 136 3.78 -1.39 -5.42
C GLU A 136 4.51 -0.14 -5.89
N PHE A 137 5.10 0.61 -4.98
CA PHE A 137 5.97 1.75 -5.29
C PHE A 137 6.94 2.01 -4.15
N SER A 138 7.98 2.80 -4.40
CA SER A 138 8.96 3.17 -3.37
C SER A 138 9.18 4.67 -3.37
N ILE A 139 9.53 5.22 -2.20
CA ILE A 139 10.07 6.56 -2.05
C ILE A 139 11.56 6.41 -1.77
N VAL A 140 12.41 7.10 -2.53
CA VAL A 140 13.87 6.93 -2.49
C VAL A 140 14.60 8.25 -2.34
N ASP A 141 15.88 8.19 -2.00
CA ASP A 141 16.77 9.36 -1.92
C ASP A 141 16.34 10.44 -0.90
N VAL A 142 15.48 10.09 0.07
CA VAL A 142 15.07 10.95 1.18
C VAL A 142 15.93 10.65 2.40
N VAL A 143 16.62 11.65 2.92
CA VAL A 143 17.56 11.44 4.04
C VAL A 143 16.82 11.50 5.37
N GLY A 144 16.80 10.37 6.08
CA GLY A 144 16.35 10.29 7.47
C GLY A 144 14.84 10.18 7.65
N ASP A 145 14.10 9.88 6.57
CA ASP A 145 12.72 9.44 6.70
C ASP A 145 12.65 8.01 7.25
N THR A 146 11.48 7.70 7.79
CA THR A 146 11.14 6.41 8.38
C THR A 146 9.73 6.05 7.95
N VAL A 147 9.37 4.77 8.07
CA VAL A 147 7.99 4.30 7.80
C VAL A 147 6.92 5.07 8.59
N PHE A 148 7.26 5.65 9.75
CA PHE A 148 6.32 6.38 10.60
C PHE A 148 5.99 7.78 10.11
N ASP A 149 6.85 8.39 9.30
CA ASP A 149 6.63 9.74 8.78
C ASP A 149 5.44 9.80 7.82
N TYR A 150 5.17 8.70 7.13
CA TYR A 150 4.08 8.56 6.17
C TYR A 150 2.73 8.17 6.80
N VAL A 151 2.70 7.97 8.12
CA VAL A 151 1.47 7.70 8.90
C VAL A 151 1.26 8.73 10.01
N SER A 152 2.00 9.85 9.98
CA SER A 152 1.95 10.87 11.03
C SER A 152 0.87 11.93 10.83
N SER A 153 0.27 12.03 9.64
CA SER A 153 -0.76 13.03 9.33
C SER A 153 -1.94 12.46 8.54
N LEU A 154 -3.14 12.80 9.00
CA LEU A 154 -4.37 12.63 8.24
C LEU A 154 -4.44 13.67 7.12
N SER A 155 -5.27 13.39 6.13
CA SER A 155 -5.72 14.34 5.12
C SER A 155 -6.30 15.60 5.77
N THR A 156 -6.38 16.68 4.99
CA THR A 156 -6.91 17.97 5.47
C THR A 156 -8.15 18.39 4.68
N GLY A 157 -8.61 19.63 4.88
CA GLY A 157 -9.78 20.15 4.16
C GLY A 157 -11.11 19.58 4.61
N SER A 158 -12.14 19.82 3.79
CA SER A 158 -13.50 19.32 4.04
C SER A 158 -13.64 17.89 3.52
N ALA A 159 -13.83 16.96 4.45
CA ALA A 159 -13.92 15.53 4.20
C ALA A 159 -15.30 15.01 4.67
N ALA A 160 -16.18 14.66 3.73
CA ALA A 160 -17.54 14.20 4.04
C ALA A 160 -17.55 12.86 4.79
N GLU A 161 -16.61 11.97 4.46
CA GLU A 161 -16.38 10.66 5.11
C GLU A 161 -15.35 10.76 6.24
N GLY A 162 -14.86 11.97 6.54
CA GLY A 162 -13.78 12.19 7.51
C GLY A 162 -12.38 12.10 6.90
N ASN A 163 -11.42 12.67 7.64
CA ASN A 163 -10.03 12.72 7.21
C ASN A 163 -9.30 11.40 7.51
N VAL A 164 -8.48 10.95 6.56
CA VAL A 164 -7.84 9.64 6.56
C VAL A 164 -6.36 9.70 6.23
N LEU A 165 -5.58 8.67 6.56
CA LEU A 165 -4.14 8.60 6.24
C LEU A 165 -3.92 8.38 4.74
N PHE A 166 -4.70 7.45 4.18
CA PHE A 166 -4.60 7.03 2.78
C PHE A 166 -5.98 6.93 2.16
N ALA A 167 -6.06 7.18 0.87
CA ALA A 167 -7.24 6.83 0.08
C ALA A 167 -6.85 6.17 -1.25
N ALA A 168 -7.70 5.26 -1.73
CA ALA A 168 -7.51 4.55 -2.99
C ALA A 168 -8.80 4.55 -3.82
N ARG A 169 -8.67 4.70 -5.14
CA ARG A 169 -9.76 4.46 -6.08
C ARG A 169 -9.57 3.08 -6.67
N LEU A 170 -10.56 2.23 -6.44
CA LEU A 170 -10.68 0.93 -7.08
C LEU A 170 -11.66 1.02 -8.24
N ALA A 171 -11.37 0.29 -9.31
CA ALA A 171 -12.21 0.25 -10.49
C ALA A 171 -12.22 -1.14 -11.12
N GLY A 172 -13.29 -1.46 -11.85
CA GLY A 172 -13.43 -2.71 -12.59
C GLY A 172 -13.91 -3.88 -11.76
N PHE A 173 -14.50 -3.65 -10.57
CA PHE A 173 -15.27 -4.69 -9.88
C PHE A 173 -16.69 -4.70 -10.40
N GLU A 174 -17.30 -5.88 -10.39
CA GLU A 174 -18.69 -6.08 -10.79
C GLU A 174 -19.44 -6.68 -9.61
N LEU A 175 -20.12 -5.82 -8.84
CA LEU A 175 -20.96 -6.33 -7.76
C LEU A 175 -22.10 -7.14 -8.38
N ASP A 176 -22.40 -8.28 -7.79
CA ASP A 176 -23.57 -9.07 -8.15
C ASP A 176 -24.54 -9.04 -6.97
N LEU A 177 -25.79 -8.62 -7.20
CA LEU A 177 -26.84 -8.58 -6.19
C LEU A 177 -27.07 -9.95 -5.54
N GLU A 178 -26.99 -11.04 -6.31
CA GLU A 178 -27.14 -12.39 -5.77
C GLU A 178 -25.94 -12.76 -4.88
N ALA A 179 -24.73 -12.38 -5.27
CA ALA A 179 -23.53 -12.59 -4.47
C ALA A 179 -23.54 -11.73 -3.20
N LEU A 180 -23.96 -10.46 -3.27
CA LEU A 180 -24.10 -9.58 -2.11
C LEU A 180 -25.15 -10.10 -1.12
N ALA A 181 -26.28 -10.60 -1.61
CA ALA A 181 -27.33 -11.19 -0.78
C ALA A 181 -26.92 -12.53 -0.13
N GLN A 182 -26.03 -13.28 -0.77
CA GLN A 182 -25.46 -14.54 -0.23
C GLN A 182 -24.18 -14.33 0.58
N SER A 183 -23.52 -13.18 0.45
CA SER A 183 -22.33 -12.83 1.22
C SER A 183 -22.69 -12.59 2.69
N GLU A 184 -21.69 -12.63 3.58
CA GLU A 184 -21.88 -12.30 4.99
C GLU A 184 -22.37 -10.85 5.24
N LEU A 185 -22.42 -10.01 4.19
CA LEU A 185 -22.94 -8.64 4.23
C LEU A 185 -24.47 -8.60 4.31
N GLY A 186 -25.18 -9.63 3.85
CA GLY A 186 -26.64 -9.78 4.02
C GLY A 186 -27.49 -8.66 3.43
N ILE A 187 -27.01 -7.96 2.40
CA ILE A 187 -27.67 -6.78 1.84
C ILE A 187 -28.81 -7.23 0.90
N GLN A 188 -30.03 -6.76 1.16
CA GLN A 188 -31.20 -7.00 0.32
C GLN A 188 -31.61 -5.72 -0.40
N PHE A 189 -31.77 -5.82 -1.72
CA PHE A 189 -32.21 -4.71 -2.55
C PHE A 189 -33.55 -5.06 -3.21
N GLU A 190 -34.47 -4.09 -3.25
CA GLU A 190 -35.73 -4.20 -4.00
C GLU A 190 -35.65 -3.33 -5.27
N GLY A 191 -35.64 -3.96 -6.46
CA GLY A 191 -35.70 -3.27 -7.76
C GLY A 191 -34.47 -3.46 -8.66
N GLU A 192 -34.51 -2.83 -9.84
CA GLU A 192 -33.36 -2.71 -10.74
C GLU A 192 -32.46 -1.58 -10.23
N ILE A 193 -31.22 -1.91 -9.87
CA ILE A 193 -30.26 -0.96 -9.30
C ILE A 193 -28.98 -1.01 -10.15
N ASP A 194 -28.50 0.17 -10.55
CA ASP A 194 -27.18 0.32 -11.16
C ASP A 194 -26.11 0.18 -10.07
N LEU A 195 -25.41 -0.94 -10.08
CA LEU A 195 -24.35 -1.22 -9.11
C LEU A 195 -23.07 -0.45 -9.46
N PRO A 196 -22.36 0.08 -8.46
CA PRO A 196 -21.10 0.76 -8.70
C PRO A 196 -20.06 -0.22 -9.24
N THR A 197 -19.33 0.20 -10.28
CA THR A 197 -18.15 -0.51 -10.82
C THR A 197 -16.83 0.14 -10.41
N THR A 198 -16.92 1.23 -9.65
CA THR A 198 -15.79 1.97 -9.10
C THR A 198 -16.15 2.48 -7.71
N GLY A 199 -15.16 2.50 -6.81
CA GLY A 199 -15.34 2.96 -5.44
C GLY A 199 -14.05 3.62 -4.94
N LYS A 200 -14.19 4.48 -3.95
CA LYS A 200 -13.09 5.09 -3.21
C LYS A 200 -13.11 4.55 -1.80
N PHE A 201 -11.92 4.30 -1.28
CA PHE A 201 -11.70 3.63 -0.01
C PHE A 201 -10.70 4.43 0.80
N GLY A 202 -10.97 4.62 2.09
CA GLY A 202 -10.17 5.43 3.00
C GLY A 202 -9.76 4.65 4.24
N GLY A 203 -8.54 4.90 4.72
CA GLY A 203 -7.98 4.20 5.89
C GLY A 203 -7.30 5.13 6.88
N SER A 204 -7.65 4.98 8.15
CA SER A 204 -7.08 5.76 9.28
C SER A 204 -6.70 4.89 10.47
N THR A 205 -6.94 3.58 10.42
CA THR A 205 -6.96 2.71 11.60
C THR A 205 -5.82 1.70 11.63
N SER A 206 -5.37 1.42 12.86
CA SER A 206 -4.49 0.33 13.29
C SER A 206 -3.12 0.27 12.62
N VAL A 207 -2.17 1.09 13.10
CA VAL A 207 -0.74 0.86 12.87
C VAL A 207 -0.33 -0.39 13.67
N VAL A 208 -0.29 -1.54 13.00
CA VAL A 208 0.21 -2.77 13.61
C VAL A 208 1.69 -2.93 13.24
N PRO A 209 2.62 -2.96 14.20
CA PRO A 209 4.00 -3.31 13.93
C PRO A 209 4.07 -4.75 13.40
N LEU A 210 4.52 -4.92 12.16
CA LEU A 210 4.70 -6.26 11.60
C LEU A 210 5.92 -6.94 12.25
N PRO A 211 5.87 -8.25 12.52
CA PRO A 211 7.06 -8.99 12.97
C PRO A 211 8.19 -8.85 11.94
N PRO A 212 9.46 -8.68 12.35
CA PRO A 212 10.59 -8.48 11.45
C PRO A 212 10.75 -9.53 10.34
N ALA A 213 10.23 -10.75 10.56
CA ALA A 213 10.26 -11.83 9.59
C ALA A 213 9.41 -11.56 8.33
N VAL A 214 8.30 -10.83 8.45
CA VAL A 214 7.40 -10.51 7.33
C VAL A 214 8.00 -9.39 6.46
N ALA A 215 8.61 -8.39 7.10
CA ALA A 215 9.35 -7.32 6.41
C ALA A 215 10.51 -7.89 5.56
N LEU A 216 11.21 -8.90 6.06
CA LEU A 216 12.29 -9.59 5.33
C LEU A 216 11.80 -10.37 4.09
N SER A 217 10.59 -10.91 4.10
CA SER A 217 10.02 -11.58 2.92
C SER A 217 9.57 -10.61 1.84
N LEU A 218 9.00 -9.46 2.22
CA LEU A 218 8.56 -8.44 1.27
C LEU A 218 9.76 -7.78 0.55
N SER A 219 10.79 -7.42 1.31
CA SER A 219 12.04 -6.88 0.74
C SER A 219 12.74 -7.88 -0.21
N ALA A 220 12.59 -9.20 0.01
CA ALA A 220 13.07 -10.21 -0.94
C ALA A 220 12.26 -10.27 -2.25
N MET A 221 10.96 -9.94 -2.22
CA MET A 221 10.11 -9.89 -3.42
C MET A 221 10.40 -8.63 -4.26
N ALA A 222 10.58 -7.47 -3.63
CA ALA A 222 11.01 -6.24 -4.31
C ALA A 222 12.34 -6.44 -5.07
N MET A 223 13.27 -7.25 -4.55
CA MET A 223 14.53 -7.61 -5.23
C MET A 223 14.32 -8.37 -6.56
N LEU A 224 13.27 -9.18 -6.70
CA LEU A 224 12.98 -9.90 -7.93
C LEU A 224 12.44 -8.97 -9.03
N GLY A 225 11.70 -7.91 -8.66
CA GLY A 225 11.23 -6.88 -9.60
C GLY A 225 12.36 -5.99 -10.15
N LEU A 226 13.24 -5.51 -9.26
CA LEU A 226 14.31 -4.57 -9.63
C LEU A 226 15.45 -5.20 -10.44
N THR A 227 15.77 -6.49 -10.20
CA THR A 227 16.81 -7.19 -10.98
C THR A 227 16.38 -7.45 -12.44
N GLY A 228 15.07 -7.46 -12.73
CA GLY A 228 14.53 -7.54 -14.09
C GLY A 228 14.71 -6.25 -14.90
N LEU A 229 14.60 -5.08 -14.27
CA LEU A 229 14.67 -3.78 -14.94
C LEU A 229 16.11 -3.37 -15.31
N ARG A 230 17.11 -3.77 -14.51
CA ARG A 230 18.53 -3.46 -14.81
C ARG A 230 19.07 -4.17 -16.06
N ARG A 231 18.50 -5.31 -16.47
CA ARG A 231 18.96 -6.02 -17.69
C ARG A 231 18.54 -5.34 -19.00
N ARG A 232 17.45 -4.55 -19.03
CA ARG A 232 17.00 -3.90 -20.28
C ARG A 232 17.85 -2.70 -20.71
N LYS A 233 18.60 -2.07 -19.80
CA LYS A 233 19.53 -0.96 -20.14
C LYS A 233 20.89 -1.41 -20.70
N LEU A 234 21.22 -2.70 -20.61
CA LEU A 234 22.52 -3.24 -21.07
C LEU A 234 22.46 -3.89 -22.47
N LEU A 235 21.28 -4.00 -23.08
CA LEU A 235 21.09 -4.61 -24.41
C LEU A 235 20.77 -3.59 -25.52
N SER A 236 20.86 -2.28 -25.25
CA SER A 236 20.62 -1.21 -26.23
C SER A 236 21.87 -0.41 -26.60
N LYS A 237 23.03 -1.05 -26.72
CA LYS A 237 24.23 -0.46 -27.33
C LYS A 237 24.79 -1.38 -28.39
#